data_AF-A0A3M8ACU2-F1
#
_entry.id   AF-A0A3M8ACU2-F1
#
_cell.length_a   1.000
_cell.length_b   1.000
_cell.length_c   1.000
_cell.angle_alpha   90.00
_cell.angle_beta   90.00
_cell.angle_gamma   90.00
#
_symmetry.space_group_name_H-M   'P 1'
#
loop_
_entity.id
_entity.type
_entity.pdbx_description
1 polymer ?
#
loop_
_entity_poly.entity_id
_entity_poly.type
_entity_poly.pdbx_seq_one_letter_code
_entity_poly.pdbx_strand_id
1 'polypeptide(L)'
;MLTLTDIASTVVKEIVSRSDAPEGAGLRIEAENTDATQFNVAIAPMPEEHDAVIEQGGARVYLGEAAAKSLDDKTLDARVDEDGRVTFDVLPQHL
;
A
#
# COMPACT_ATOMS: atom_id res chain seq x y z
N MET A 1 -5.82 12.06 -1.69
CA MET A 1 -5.22 10.99 -0.84
C MET A 1 -5.49 9.60 -1.39
N LEU A 2 -4.47 8.70 -1.41
CA LEU A 2 -4.57 7.32 -1.91
C LEU A 2 -5.78 6.58 -1.29
N THR A 3 -6.50 5.81 -2.10
CA THR A 3 -7.59 4.92 -1.67
C THR A 3 -7.26 3.48 -2.05
N LEU A 4 -7.87 2.51 -1.37
CA LEU A 4 -7.70 1.09 -1.70
C LEU A 4 -9.00 0.54 -2.31
N THR A 5 -8.90 -0.45 -3.20
CA THR A 5 -10.06 -1.31 -3.49
C THR A 5 -10.27 -2.31 -2.36
N ASP A 6 -11.46 -2.90 -2.25
CA ASP A 6 -11.74 -3.96 -1.26
C ASP A 6 -10.79 -5.17 -1.43
N ILE A 7 -10.41 -5.46 -2.68
CA ILE A 7 -9.46 -6.52 -3.00
C ILE A 7 -8.06 -6.14 -2.48
N ALA A 8 -7.59 -4.92 -2.75
CA ALA A 8 -6.30 -4.44 -2.25
C ALA A 8 -6.24 -4.45 -0.72
N SER A 9 -7.26 -3.95 -0.03
CA SER A 9 -7.33 -4.01 1.44
C SER A 9 -7.25 -5.45 1.95
N THR A 10 -7.98 -6.38 1.33
CA THR A 10 -7.95 -7.79 1.74
C THR A 10 -6.56 -8.40 1.54
N VAL A 11 -5.94 -8.16 0.39
CA VAL A 11 -4.63 -8.70 0.05
C VAL A 11 -3.53 -8.14 0.96
N VAL A 12 -3.52 -6.83 1.24
CA VAL A 12 -2.56 -6.22 2.16
C VAL A 12 -2.65 -6.86 3.54
N LYS A 13 -3.87 -7.02 4.07
CA LYS A 13 -4.10 -7.65 5.37
C LYS A 13 -3.58 -9.09 5.40
N GLU A 14 -3.82 -9.87 4.34
CA GLU A 14 -3.34 -11.25 4.24
C GLU A 14 -1.82 -11.34 4.14
N ILE A 15 -1.16 -10.42 3.43
CA ILE A 15 0.31 -10.38 3.34
C ILE A 15 0.90 -10.10 4.73
N VAL A 16 0.36 -9.11 5.44
CA VAL A 16 0.84 -8.75 6.79
C VAL A 16 0.54 -9.85 7.80
N SER A 17 -0.66 -10.47 7.77
CA SER A 17 -1.06 -11.51 8.73
C SER A 17 -0.25 -12.81 8.58
N ARG A 18 0.28 -13.09 7.39
CA ARG A 18 1.16 -14.23 7.12
C ARG A 18 2.62 -13.97 7.50
N SER A 19 2.97 -12.72 7.79
CA SER A 19 4.28 -12.38 8.34
C SER A 19 4.27 -12.48 9.86
N ASP A 20 5.41 -12.77 10.47
CA ASP A 20 5.59 -12.72 11.94
C ASP A 20 5.70 -11.26 12.47
N ALA A 21 5.09 -10.30 11.77
CA ALA A 21 5.15 -8.89 12.12
C ALA A 21 4.26 -8.58 13.33
N PRO A 22 4.63 -7.57 14.15
CA PRO A 22 3.87 -7.20 15.34
C PRO A 22 2.49 -6.61 15.02
N GLU A 23 1.65 -6.51 16.04
CA GLU A 23 0.39 -5.79 15.93
C GLU A 23 0.65 -4.34 15.49
N GLY A 24 -0.16 -3.90 14.54
CA GLY A 24 -0.01 -2.59 13.93
C GLY A 24 1.00 -2.54 12.78
N ALA A 25 1.61 -3.65 12.37
CA ALA A 25 2.34 -3.71 11.12
C ALA A 25 1.45 -3.40 9.90
N GLY A 26 2.08 -2.95 8.82
CA GLY A 26 1.41 -2.55 7.58
C GLY A 26 2.30 -2.75 6.36
N LEU A 27 1.74 -2.54 5.17
CA LEU A 27 2.52 -2.48 3.94
C LEU A 27 3.05 -1.06 3.75
N ARG A 28 4.36 -0.91 3.62
CA ARG A 28 5.00 0.37 3.30
C ARG A 28 5.27 0.49 1.81
N ILE A 29 4.99 1.67 1.26
CA ILE A 29 5.25 2.04 -0.12
C ILE A 29 6.18 3.25 -0.14
N GLU A 30 7.32 3.08 -0.82
CA GLU A 30 8.34 4.10 -0.98
C GLU A 30 8.53 4.46 -2.46
N ALA A 31 8.93 5.71 -2.71
CA ALA A 31 9.25 6.22 -4.03
C ALA A 31 10.54 7.03 -3.95
N GLU A 32 11.36 7.01 -5.00
CA GLU A 32 12.59 7.80 -5.05
C GLU A 32 12.31 9.31 -5.06
N ASN A 33 11.23 9.73 -5.72
CA ASN A 33 10.76 11.10 -5.81
C ASN A 33 9.27 11.15 -6.20
N THR A 34 8.70 12.35 -6.32
CA THR A 34 7.27 12.56 -6.60
C THR A 34 6.84 12.18 -8.02
N ASP A 35 7.79 12.18 -8.97
CA ASP A 35 7.56 11.83 -10.37
C ASP A 35 7.86 10.33 -10.65
N ALA A 36 8.11 9.55 -9.59
CA ALA A 36 8.46 8.15 -9.71
C ALA A 36 7.34 7.35 -10.39
N THR A 37 7.75 6.47 -11.30
CA THR A 37 6.87 5.48 -11.94
C THR A 37 7.06 4.08 -11.37
N GLN A 38 8.03 3.93 -10.45
CA GLN A 38 8.35 2.69 -9.76
C GLN A 38 8.26 2.94 -8.26
N PHE A 39 7.68 1.98 -7.56
CA PHE A 39 7.48 2.01 -6.12
C PHE A 39 8.09 0.76 -5.50
N ASN A 40 8.70 0.93 -4.34
CA ASN A 40 9.16 -0.19 -3.55
C ASN A 40 8.12 -0.53 -2.48
N VAL A 41 7.89 -1.82 -2.24
CA VAL A 41 6.92 -2.30 -1.27
C VAL A 41 7.57 -3.25 -0.26
N ALA A 42 7.28 -3.06 1.01
CA ALA A 42 7.80 -3.90 2.10
C ALA A 42 6.82 -3.97 3.26
N ILE A 43 6.88 -5.04 4.06
CA ILE A 43 6.16 -5.08 5.33
C ILE A 43 6.96 -4.25 6.34
N ALA A 44 6.30 -3.30 7.01
CA ALA A 44 6.90 -2.47 8.04
C ALA A 44 6.16 -2.67 9.37
N PRO A 45 6.88 -2.77 10.49
CA PRO A 45 6.27 -3.01 11.80
C PRO A 45 5.47 -1.81 12.33
N MET A 46 5.75 -0.59 11.85
CA MET A 46 5.16 0.67 12.30
C MET A 46 5.35 1.77 11.23
N PRO A 47 4.61 2.90 11.30
CA PRO A 47 4.86 4.06 10.42
C PRO A 47 6.05 4.88 10.91
N GLU A 48 6.79 5.49 9.99
CA GLU A 48 7.76 6.53 10.30
C GLU A 48 7.12 7.93 10.43
N GLU A 49 7.88 8.89 10.97
CA GLU A 49 7.40 10.24 11.32
C GLU A 49 6.73 11.00 10.16
N HIS A 50 7.15 10.71 8.93
CA HIS A 50 6.67 11.40 7.72
C HIS A 50 5.80 10.51 6.83
N ASP A 51 5.43 9.32 7.32
CA ASP A 51 4.55 8.44 6.56
C ASP A 51 3.11 8.95 6.61
N ALA A 52 2.46 9.02 5.46
CA ALA A 52 1.01 9.09 5.42
C ALA A 52 0.44 7.69 5.71
N VAL A 53 -0.44 7.57 6.70
CA VAL A 53 -1.05 6.30 7.10
C VAL A 53 -2.45 6.18 6.51
N ILE A 54 -2.67 5.15 5.71
CA ILE A 54 -3.98 4.82 5.14
C ILE A 54 -4.51 3.57 5.84
N GLU A 55 -5.68 3.69 6.46
CA GLU A 55 -6.39 2.57 7.07
C GLU A 55 -7.73 2.36 6.36
N GLN A 56 -7.88 1.22 5.68
CA GLN A 56 -9.10 0.91 4.94
C GLN A 56 -9.37 -0.60 4.93
N GLY A 57 -10.59 -1.01 5.27
CA GLY A 57 -10.97 -2.42 5.30
C GLY A 57 -10.16 -3.27 6.29
N GLY A 58 -9.57 -2.64 7.31
CA GLY A 58 -8.66 -3.27 8.27
C GLY A 58 -7.23 -3.49 7.76
N ALA A 59 -6.92 -3.06 6.52
CA ALA A 59 -5.56 -2.95 6.04
C ALA A 59 -4.92 -1.66 6.52
N ARG A 60 -3.61 -1.69 6.72
CA ARG A 60 -2.79 -0.51 7.02
C ARG A 60 -1.68 -0.37 6.00
N VAL A 61 -1.62 0.79 5.35
CA VAL A 61 -0.59 1.15 4.38
C VAL A 61 0.15 2.40 4.85
N TYR A 62 1.47 2.36 4.78
CA TYR A 62 2.36 3.48 5.10
C TYR A 62 2.96 4.02 3.81
N LEU A 63 2.79 5.31 3.55
CA LEU A 63 3.32 5.96 2.35
C LEU A 63 4.43 6.91 2.76
N GLY A 64 5.66 6.62 2.34
CA GLY A 64 6.75 7.58 2.46
C GLY A 64 6.41 8.89 1.75
N GLU A 65 7.02 10.00 2.17
CA GLU A 65 6.60 11.36 1.77
C GLU A 65 6.48 11.54 0.24
N ALA A 66 7.45 11.01 -0.52
CA ALA A 66 7.43 11.08 -1.99
C ALA A 66 6.29 10.24 -2.59
N ALA A 67 6.07 9.02 -2.07
CA ALA A 67 5.01 8.14 -2.51
C ALA A 67 3.63 8.72 -2.19
N ALA A 68 3.46 9.33 -1.01
CA ALA A 68 2.22 9.98 -0.60
C ALA A 68 1.80 11.08 -1.57
N LYS A 69 2.75 11.90 -2.03
CA LYS A 69 2.50 12.95 -3.04
C LYS A 69 2.20 12.36 -4.43
N SER A 70 2.95 11.35 -4.84
CA SER A 70 2.81 10.71 -6.16
C SER A 70 1.47 9.95 -6.30
N LEU A 71 0.96 9.40 -5.20
CA LEU A 71 -0.23 8.56 -5.15
C LEU A 71 -1.48 9.28 -4.61
N ASP A 72 -1.42 10.59 -4.39
CA ASP A 72 -2.51 11.31 -3.72
C ASP A 72 -3.86 11.17 -4.47
N ASP A 73 -3.87 11.19 -5.79
CA ASP A 73 -5.08 11.07 -6.62
C ASP A 73 -5.30 9.66 -7.18
N LYS A 74 -4.74 8.63 -6.53
CA LYS A 74 -4.70 7.25 -7.05
C LYS A 74 -5.44 6.24 -6.18
N THR A 75 -5.92 5.17 -6.80
CA THR A 75 -6.49 4.01 -6.13
C THR A 75 -5.51 2.85 -6.28
N LEU A 76 -5.15 2.22 -5.17
CA LEU A 76 -4.40 0.98 -5.15
C LEU A 76 -5.38 -0.17 -5.32
N ASP A 77 -5.20 -0.94 -6.39
CA ASP A 77 -5.90 -2.19 -6.62
C ASP A 77 -4.93 -3.37 -6.48
N ALA A 78 -5.46 -4.57 -6.28
CA ALA A 78 -4.66 -5.78 -6.23
C ALA A 78 -5.29 -6.88 -7.08
N ARG A 79 -4.44 -7.64 -7.74
CA ARG A 79 -4.81 -8.86 -8.46
C ARG A 79 -3.97 -10.01 -7.95
N VAL A 80 -4.60 -11.16 -7.81
CA VAL A 80 -3.94 -12.42 -7.50
C VAL A 80 -4.05 -13.29 -8.75
N ASP A 81 -2.92 -13.72 -9.29
CA ASP A 81 -2.91 -14.61 -10.44
C ASP A 81 -3.17 -16.07 -10.05
N GLU A 82 -3.25 -16.96 -11.04
CA GLU A 82 -3.51 -18.39 -10.83
C GLU A 82 -2.39 -19.09 -10.04
N ASP A 83 -1.17 -18.56 -10.06
CA ASP A 83 -0.01 -19.05 -9.31
C ASP A 83 0.04 -18.49 -7.87
N GLY A 84 -0.92 -17.64 -7.50
CA GLY A 84 -0.99 -16.99 -6.20
C GLY A 84 -0.05 -15.79 -6.05
N ARG A 85 0.56 -15.31 -7.13
CA ARG A 85 1.34 -14.07 -7.11
C ARG A 85 0.41 -12.88 -7.02
N VAL A 86 0.77 -11.97 -6.14
CA VAL A 86 0.09 -10.70 -5.97
C VAL A 86 0.74 -9.66 -6.86
N THR A 87 -0.08 -8.96 -7.65
CA THR A 87 0.30 -7.74 -8.34
C THR A 87 -0.55 -6.59 -7.80
N PHE A 88 0.09 -5.47 -7.51
CA PHE A 88 -0.59 -4.24 -7.16
C PHE A 88 -0.61 -3.31 -8.36
N ASP A 89 -1.77 -2.72 -8.63
CA ASP A 89 -1.96 -1.77 -9.71
C ASP A 89 -2.34 -0.40 -9.15
N VAL A 90 -1.83 0.65 -9.77
CA VAL A 90 -2.16 2.04 -9.42
C VAL A 90 -3.08 2.59 -10.49
N LEU A 91 -4.32 2.89 -10.10
CA LEU A 91 -5.38 3.36 -10.98
C LEU A 91 -5.71 4.83 -10.69
N PRO A 92 -6.21 5.62 -11.66
CA PRO A 92 -6.81 6.91 -11.37
C PRO A 92 -8.02 6.76 -10.44
N GLN A 93 -8.13 7.61 -9.42
CA GLN A 93 -9.36 7.67 -8.62
C GLN A 93 -10.52 8.10 -9.51
N HIS A 94 -11.58 7.30 -9.56
CA HIS A 94 -12.85 7.75 -10.11
C HIS A 94 -13.50 8.69 -9.11
N LEU A 95 -13.70 9.95 -9.54
CA LEU A 95 -14.46 10.97 -8.83
C LEU A 95 -15.96 10.66 -8.82
#